data_AF-A0A7X4JM46-F1
#
_entry.id   AF-A0A7X4JM46-F1
#
_cell.length_a   1.000
_cell.length_b   1.000
_cell.length_c   1.000
_cell.angle_alpha   90.00
_cell.angle_beta   90.00
_cell.angle_gamma   90.00
#
_symmetry.space_group_name_H-M   'P 1'
#
loop_
_entity.id
_entity.type
_entity.pdbx_description
1 polymer ?
#
loop_
_entity_poly.entity_id
_entity_poly.type
_entity_poly.pdbx_seq_one_letter_code
_entity_poly.pdbx_strand_id
1 'polypeptide(L)' 'MSTRPGKTTVTGNPVEIGRWGGGSFFVGIIDEAAIFNTVLSEDDLAIIVEHGLAKALGGLDVEPLDKLALTWGTLKGIR' A
#
# COMPACT_ATOMS: atom_id res chain seq x y z
N MET A 1 -18.74 -5.50 18.51
CA MET A 1 -17.28 -5.62 18.66
C MET A 1 -16.94 -7.10 18.79
N SER A 2 -16.17 -7.69 17.87
CA SER A 2 -15.79 -9.11 17.96
C SER A 2 -14.74 -9.30 19.06
N THR A 3 -15.01 -10.19 20.03
CA THR A 3 -14.16 -10.46 21.20
C THR A 3 -13.32 -11.73 21.04
N ARG A 4 -13.16 -12.24 19.82
CA ARG A 4 -12.45 -13.50 19.58
C ARG A 4 -10.96 -13.32 19.91
N PRO A 5 -10.40 -14.03 20.90
CA PRO A 5 -8.99 -13.92 21.25
C PRO A 5 -8.14 -14.31 20.04
N GLY A 6 -7.39 -13.34 19.51
CA GLY A 6 -6.54 -13.49 18.33
C GLY A 6 -5.26 -14.23 18.67
N LYS A 7 -5.34 -15.56 18.82
CA LYS A 7 -4.14 -16.41 18.86
C LYS A 7 -3.68 -16.65 17.43
N THR A 8 -2.64 -15.93 17.01
CA THR A 8 -1.90 -16.27 15.79
C THR A 8 -0.99 -17.46 16.10
N THR A 9 -1.23 -18.58 15.42
CA THR A 9 -0.35 -19.75 15.48
C THR A 9 0.52 -19.74 14.24
N VAL A 10 1.83 -19.92 14.40
CA VAL A 10 2.72 -20.12 13.25
C VAL A 10 2.32 -21.43 12.58
N THR A 11 1.94 -21.35 11.31
CA THR A 11 1.61 -22.51 10.48
C THR A 11 2.46 -22.48 9.23
N GLY A 12 2.61 -23.62 8.55
CA GLY A 12 3.20 -23.68 7.20
C GLY A 12 2.24 -23.26 6.09
N ASN A 13 1.04 -22.78 6.44
CA ASN A 13 0.06 -22.35 5.45
C ASN A 13 0.50 -21.02 4.81
N PRO A 14 0.15 -20.80 3.53
CA PRO A 14 0.41 -19.52 2.88
C PRO A 14 -0.35 -18.38 3.57
N VAL A 15 0.18 -17.17 3.48
CA VAL A 15 -0.54 -15.95 3.83
C VAL A 15 -1.61 -15.70 2.78
N GLU A 16 -2.86 -15.55 3.19
CA GLU A 16 -4.00 -15.29 2.31
C GLU A 16 -4.54 -13.89 2.57
N ILE A 17 -4.78 -13.12 1.50
CA ILE A 17 -5.47 -11.81 1.54
C ILE A 17 -6.78 -11.94 0.77
N GLY A 18 -7.88 -11.44 1.34
CA GLY A 18 -9.20 -11.50 0.70
C GLY A 18 -9.88 -12.88 0.74
N ARG A 19 -9.34 -13.82 1.52
CA ARG A 19 -9.91 -15.15 1.73
C ARG A 19 -9.78 -15.56 3.19
N TRP A 20 -10.74 -16.32 3.68
CA TRP A 20 -10.63 -17.02 4.96
C TRP A 20 -11.12 -18.47 4.83
N GLY A 21 -10.23 -19.42 5.12
CA GLY A 21 -10.56 -20.84 5.18
C GLY A 21 -10.89 -21.48 3.82
N GLY A 22 -11.71 -22.54 3.85
CA GLY A 22 -11.98 -23.40 2.69
C GLY A 22 -12.92 -22.84 1.61
N GLY A 23 -13.41 -21.60 1.72
CA GLY A 23 -14.35 -21.08 0.72
C GLY A 23 -15.00 -19.72 0.99
N SER A 24 -14.54 -18.93 1.98
CA SER A 24 -15.04 -17.58 2.22
C SER A 24 -14.13 -16.54 1.58
N PHE A 25 -14.71 -15.65 0.77
CA PHE A 25 -13.99 -14.60 0.05
C PHE A 25 -14.49 -13.21 0.48
N PHE A 26 -13.57 -12.25 0.51
CA PHE A 26 -13.90 -10.85 0.71
C PHE A 26 -14.69 -10.33 -0.51
N VAL A 27 -15.79 -9.62 -0.24
CA VAL A 27 -16.63 -9.02 -1.29
C VAL A 27 -16.41 -7.52 -1.26
N GLY A 28 -15.54 -7.04 -2.14
CA GLY A 28 -15.14 -5.63 -2.25
C GLY A 28 -13.82 -5.47 -2.99
N ILE A 29 -13.38 -4.23 -3.17
CA ILE A 29 -12.04 -3.91 -3.69
C ILE A 29 -11.07 -3.88 -2.52
N ILE A 30 -9.94 -4.57 -2.67
CA ILE A 30 -8.79 -4.47 -1.78
C ILE A 30 -7.75 -3.63 -2.51
N ASP A 31 -7.25 -2.60 -1.85
CA ASP A 31 -6.18 -1.74 -2.37
C ASP A 31 -5.11 -1.53 -1.29
N GLU A 32 -3.90 -1.18 -1.71
CA GLU A 32 -2.77 -0.79 -0.86
C GLU A 32 -2.41 -1.78 0.29
N ALA A 33 -2.44 -3.09 0.02
CA ALA A 33 -2.09 -4.11 1.02
C ALA A 33 -0.56 -4.28 1.17
N ALA A 34 -0.05 -4.11 2.40
CA ALA A 34 1.36 -4.34 2.75
C ALA A 34 1.54 -5.19 4.02
N ILE A 35 2.67 -5.89 4.09
CA ILE A 35 3.13 -6.63 5.27
C ILE A 35 4.52 -6.10 5.64
N PHE A 36 4.66 -5.63 6.87
CA PHE A 36 5.92 -5.08 7.38
C PHE A 36 6.59 -6.09 8.31
N ASN A 37 7.88 -6.32 8.12
CA ASN A 37 8.73 -7.07 9.04
C ASN A 37 9.40 -6.17 10.09
N THR A 38 9.06 -4.88 10.09
CA THR A 38 9.55 -3.85 11.01
C THR A 38 8.39 -3.24 11.78
N VAL A 39 8.70 -2.63 12.91
CA VAL A 39 7.75 -1.79 13.65
C VAL A 39 7.61 -0.47 12.92
N LEU A 40 6.37 -0.04 12.67
CA LEU A 40 6.05 1.27 12.12
C LEU A 40 5.97 2.31 13.25
N SER A 41 6.53 3.48 13.01
CA SER A 41 6.36 4.63 13.90
C SER A 41 5.01 5.33 13.67
N GLU A 42 4.65 6.25 14.58
CA GLU A 42 3.44 7.07 14.42
C GLU A 42 3.53 7.96 13.16
N ASP A 43 4.71 8.47 12.86
CA ASP A 43 4.96 9.27 11.65
C ASP A 43 4.80 8.42 10.37
N ASP A 44 5.29 7.18 10.37
CA ASP A 44 5.11 6.26 9.23
C ASP A 44 3.62 5.99 8.96
N LEU A 45 2.85 5.79 10.04
CA LEU A 45 1.41 5.57 9.96
C LEU A 45 0.68 6.81 9.45
N ALA A 46 1.05 8.00 9.94
CA ALA A 46 0.48 9.26 9.49
C ALA A 46 0.70 9.46 7.98
N ILE A 47 1.92 9.19 7.50
CA ILE A 47 2.23 9.26 6.07
C ILE A 47 1.38 8.27 5.27
N ILE A 48 1.31 7.00 5.68
CA ILE A 48 0.54 5.98 4.94
C ILE A 48 -0.95 6.36 4.87
N VAL A 49 -1.55 6.83 5.97
CA VAL A 49 -2.97 7.18 6.02
C VAL A 49 -3.29 8.43 5.19
N GLU A 50 -2.43 9.45 5.22
CA GLU A 50 -2.68 10.71 4.52
C GLU A 50 -2.30 10.70 3.04
N HIS A 51 -1.35 9.84 2.67
CA HIS A 51 -0.71 9.88 1.35
C HIS A 51 -0.77 8.58 0.58
N GLY A 52 -1.28 7.51 1.19
CA GLY A 52 -1.30 6.19 0.60
C GLY A 52 0.05 5.47 0.75
N LEU A 53 -0.01 4.15 0.64
CA LEU A 53 1.14 3.26 0.76
C LEU A 53 2.18 3.52 -0.34
N ALA A 54 1.73 3.80 -1.56
CA ALA A 54 2.62 4.06 -2.70
C ALA A 54 3.58 5.23 -2.38
N LYS A 55 3.01 6.36 -1.93
CA LYS A 55 3.78 7.56 -1.59
C LYS A 55 4.64 7.36 -0.35
N ALA A 56 4.17 6.60 0.64
CA ALA A 56 4.95 6.25 1.83
C ALA A 56 6.20 5.42 1.51
N LEU A 57 6.13 4.55 0.49
CA LEU A 57 7.26 3.71 0.06
C LEU A 57 8.13 4.36 -1.04
N GLY A 58 7.94 5.64 -1.34
CA GLY A 58 8.68 6.34 -2.39
C GLY A 58 8.23 5.98 -3.82
N GLY A 59 7.11 5.26 -3.96
CA GLY A 59 6.40 5.12 -5.23
C GLY A 59 5.82 6.47 -5.62
N LEU A 60 6.40 7.09 -6.65
CA LEU A 60 5.75 8.19 -7.32
C LEU A 60 4.55 7.62 -8.10
N ASP A 61 3.40 8.30 -8.06
CA ASP A 61 2.17 7.92 -8.77
C ASP A 61 2.43 7.53 -10.24
N VAL A 62 3.51 8.07 -10.80
CA VAL A 62 4.01 7.86 -12.15
C VAL A 62 5.41 8.47 -12.22
N GLU A 63 6.39 7.76 -12.79
CA GLU A 63 7.71 8.35 -13.03
C GLU A 63 7.56 9.64 -13.86
N PRO A 64 8.04 10.79 -13.35
CA PRO A 64 7.89 12.07 -14.05
C PRO A 64 8.85 12.18 -15.24
N LEU A 65 10.00 11.52 -15.18
CA LEU A 65 10.94 11.45 -16.29
C LEU A 65 10.20 10.81 -17.48
N ASP A 66 10.23 11.46 -18.64
CA ASP A 66 9.50 11.08 -19.87
C ASP A 66 8.00 11.40 -19.95
N LYS A 67 7.44 12.13 -18.98
CA LYS A 67 6.10 12.71 -19.17
C LYS A 67 6.12 13.92 -20.10
N LEU A 68 5.25 13.89 -21.11
CA LEU A 68 5.02 15.00 -22.03
C LEU A 68 4.84 16.35 -21.32
N ALA A 69 4.17 16.36 -20.16
CA ALA A 69 3.97 17.57 -19.37
C ALA A 69 5.28 18.24 -18.93
N LEU A 70 6.29 17.45 -18.54
CA LEU A 70 7.60 17.96 -18.13
C LEU A 70 8.45 18.39 -19.34
N THR A 71 8.40 17.64 -20.44
CA THR A 71 9.05 18.03 -21.71
C THR A 71 8.53 19.37 -22.25
N TRP A 72 7.22 19.60 -22.17
CA TRP A 72 6.63 20.88 -22.57
C TRP A 72 6.94 22.01 -21.59
N GLY A 73 7.09 21.70 -20.29
CA GLY A 73 7.53 22.65 -19.28
C GLY A 73 8.95 23.15 -19.52
N THR A 74 9.89 22.23 -19.76
CA THR A 74 11.29 22.56 -20.05
C THR A 74 11.42 23.35 -21.35
N LEU A 75 10.74 22.93 -22.42
CA LEU A 75 10.75 23.66 -23.70
C LEU A 75 10.28 25.11 -23.55
N LYS A 76 9.23 25.35 -22.76
CA LYS A 76 8.70 26.70 -22.53
C LYS A 76 9.59 27.55 -21.64
N GLY A 77 10.31 26.95 -20.69
CA GLY A 77 11.22 27.66 -19.78
C GLY A 77 12.57 28.06 -20.41
N ILE A 78 12.91 27.54 -21.59
CA ILE A 78 14.14 27.88 -22.33
C ILE A 78 14.02 29.22 -23.10
N ARG A 79 12.86 29.89 -23.08
CA ARG A 79 12.63 31.17 -23.75
C ARG A 79 12.62 32.36 -22.80
#